data_AF-W7SC58-F1
#
_entry.id   AF-W7SC58-F1
#
_cell.length_a   1.000
_cell.length_b   1.000
_cell.length_c   1.000
_cell.angle_alpha   90.00
_cell.angle_beta   90.00
_cell.angle_gamma   90.00
#
_symmetry.space_group_name_H-M   'P 1'
#
loop_
_entity.id
_entity.type
_entity.pdbx_description
1 polymer ?
#
loop_
_entity_poly.entity_id
_entity_poly.type
_entity_poly.pdbx_seq_one_letter_code
_entity_poly.pdbx_strand_id
1 'polypeptide(L)'
;MKIVQLTVIYLAIILLAMGLSLSGVRLSFSLGIIALFVVAIIYRHVHILYRTNNMELVDKWVKRRQKEPIFAALYASAYETVDEQIRAMDVIIHHYKQPAIKNNYLFTKAIMEKNLGAAKAAAQQINKEPLSSYALCYIAAMEGRTAAMRSDKLTQPWMQPAVEAVYAHSQNNKELFRQWADASIEQARGVQKYGLIHNFRQMERELDGE
;
A
#
# COMPACT_ATOMS: atom_id res chain seq x y z
N MET A 1 -7.50 -16.84 2.06
CA MET A 1 -6.64 -17.76 2.83
C MET A 1 -7.17 -19.17 2.69
N LYS A 2 -6.37 -20.12 2.19
CA LYS A 2 -6.87 -21.46 1.86
C LYS A 2 -7.22 -22.23 3.14
N ILE A 3 -8.33 -22.96 3.13
CA ILE A 3 -8.80 -23.84 4.21
C ILE A 3 -7.65 -24.67 4.79
N VAL A 4 -6.76 -25.19 3.93
CA VAL A 4 -5.55 -25.94 4.30
C VAL A 4 -4.64 -25.21 5.30
N GLN A 5 -4.42 -23.90 5.15
CA GLN A 5 -3.59 -23.13 6.07
C GLN A 5 -4.26 -22.94 7.43
N LEU A 6 -5.58 -22.76 7.44
CA LEU A 6 -6.36 -22.71 8.68
C LEU A 6 -6.34 -24.09 9.36
N THR A 7 -6.52 -25.17 8.59
CA THR A 7 -6.46 -26.54 9.10
C THR A 7 -5.11 -26.83 9.76
N VAL A 8 -3.99 -26.48 9.11
CA VAL A 8 -2.64 -26.66 9.68
C VAL A 8 -2.44 -25.85 10.97
N ILE A 9 -2.93 -24.61 11.01
CA ILE A 9 -2.86 -23.77 12.22
C ILE A 9 -3.69 -24.37 13.35
N TYR A 10 -4.94 -24.78 13.08
CA TYR A 10 -5.79 -25.43 14.08
C TYR A 10 -5.18 -26.75 14.57
N LEU A 11 -4.61 -27.55 13.66
CA LEU A 11 -3.95 -28.80 14.03
C LEU A 11 -2.72 -28.54 14.92
N ALA A 12 -1.92 -27.52 14.60
CA ALA A 12 -0.79 -27.11 15.44
C ALA A 12 -1.24 -26.61 16.82
N ILE A 13 -2.34 -25.84 16.90
CA ILE A 13 -2.91 -25.38 18.17
C ILE A 13 -3.43 -26.57 18.99
N ILE A 14 -4.12 -27.53 18.37
CA ILE A 14 -4.64 -28.73 19.04
C ILE A 14 -3.50 -29.60 19.55
N LEU A 15 -2.47 -29.85 18.73
CA LEU A 15 -1.29 -30.63 19.14
C LEU A 15 -0.51 -29.94 20.26
N LEU A 16 -0.37 -28.61 20.20
CA LEU A 16 0.27 -27.83 21.25
C LEU A 16 -0.54 -27.87 22.56
N ALA A 17 -1.87 -27.70 22.49
CA ALA A 17 -2.76 -27.80 23.64
C ALA A 17 -2.76 -29.20 24.26
N MET A 18 -2.75 -30.25 23.43
CA MET A 18 -2.67 -31.64 23.87
C MET A 18 -1.33 -31.95 24.53
N GLY A 19 -0.20 -31.50 23.96
CA GLY A 19 1.13 -31.65 24.56
C GLY A 19 1.29 -30.90 25.89
N LEU A 20 0.71 -29.70 26.00
CA LEU A 20 0.73 -28.92 27.24
C LEU A 20 -0.18 -29.53 28.32
N SER A 21 -1.31 -30.11 27.93
CA SER A 21 -2.19 -30.85 28.84
C SER A 21 -1.52 -32.12 29.38
N LEU A 22 -0.86 -32.89 28.52
CA LEU A 22 -0.14 -34.12 28.88
C LEU A 22 1.08 -33.87 29.79
N SER A 23 1.66 -32.67 29.76
CA SER A 23 2.76 -32.27 30.64
C SER A 23 2.32 -31.70 31.99
N GLY A 24 1.02 -31.74 32.30
CA GLY A 24 0.47 -31.27 33.58
C GLY A 24 0.45 -29.74 33.73
N VAL A 25 0.68 -29.00 32.64
CA VAL A 25 0.63 -27.54 32.65
C VAL A 25 -0.82 -27.10 32.85
N ARG A 26 -1.07 -26.19 33.80
CA ARG A 26 -2.43 -25.66 34.00
C ARG A 26 -2.92 -25.03 32.69
N LEU A 27 -4.18 -25.32 32.34
CA LEU A 27 -4.82 -24.83 31.12
C LEU A 27 -4.65 -23.31 30.91
N SER A 28 -4.66 -22.52 31.99
CA SER A 28 -4.42 -21.07 31.95
C SER A 28 -3.05 -20.68 31.38
N PHE A 29 -1.98 -21.42 31.73
CA PHE A 29 -0.65 -21.19 31.16
C PHE A 29 -0.59 -21.60 29.70
N SER A 30 -1.24 -22.71 29.34
CA SER A 30 -1.29 -23.19 27.96
C SER A 30 -2.00 -22.19 27.03
N LEU A 31 -3.14 -21.64 27.48
CA LEU A 31 -3.86 -20.58 26.78
C LEU A 31 -3.03 -19.30 26.66
N GLY A 32 -2.27 -18.95 27.71
CA GLY A 32 -1.35 -17.81 27.68
C GLY A 32 -0.26 -17.95 26.62
N ILE A 33 0.33 -19.14 26.48
CA ILE A 33 1.35 -19.43 25.45
C ILE A 33 0.75 -19.33 24.04
N ILE A 34 -0.43 -19.93 23.82
CA ILE A 34 -1.13 -19.86 22.52
C ILE A 34 -1.46 -18.39 22.17
N ALA A 35 -1.97 -17.62 23.13
CA ALA A 35 -2.27 -16.20 22.94
C ALA A 35 -1.01 -15.42 22.54
N LEU A 36 0.14 -15.68 23.18
CA LEU A 36 1.41 -15.05 22.86
C LEU A 36 1.85 -15.35 21.42
N PHE A 37 1.71 -16.60 20.96
CA PHE A 37 2.01 -16.97 19.57
C PHE A 37 1.10 -16.26 18.57
N VAL A 38 -0.21 -16.19 18.83
CA VAL A 38 -1.17 -15.49 17.96
C VAL A 38 -0.83 -14.00 17.88
N VAL A 39 -0.55 -13.37 19.03
CA VAL A 39 -0.14 -11.96 19.09
C VAL A 39 1.15 -11.74 18.32
N ALA A 40 2.16 -12.61 18.44
CA ALA A 40 3.42 -12.51 17.71
C ALA A 40 3.20 -12.61 16.18
N ILE A 41 2.33 -13.51 15.71
CA ILE A 41 2.00 -13.66 14.28
C ILE A 41 1.31 -12.41 13.74
N ILE A 42 0.32 -11.88 14.47
CA ILE A 42 -0.40 -10.66 14.09
C ILE A 42 0.56 -9.47 14.11
N TYR A 43 1.35 -9.33 15.16
CA TYR A 43 2.35 -8.27 15.30
C TYR A 43 3.31 -8.28 14.11
N ARG A 44 3.84 -9.46 13.72
CA ARG A 44 4.73 -9.56 12.55
C ARG A 44 4.05 -9.08 11.27
N HIS A 45 2.79 -9.43 11.04
CA HIS A 45 2.05 -8.96 9.86
C HIS A 45 1.89 -7.44 9.88
N VAL A 46 1.37 -6.88 10.99
CA VAL A 46 1.16 -5.44 11.16
C VAL A 46 2.49 -4.67 11.03
N HIS A 47 3.57 -5.22 11.59
CA HIS A 47 4.89 -4.62 11.53
C HIS A 47 5.39 -4.49 10.09
N ILE A 48 5.27 -5.56 9.28
CA ILE A 48 5.68 -5.52 7.87
C ILE A 48 4.80 -4.57 7.06
N LEU A 49 3.48 -4.60 7.27
CA LEU A 49 2.56 -3.77 6.50
C LEU A 49 2.71 -2.27 6.80
N TYR A 50 2.93 -1.89 8.06
CA TYR A 50 2.75 -0.50 8.49
C TYR A 50 3.93 0.14 9.20
N ARG A 51 4.92 -0.61 9.70
CA ARG A 51 5.94 -0.05 10.61
C ARG A 51 7.39 -0.23 10.17
N THR A 52 7.70 -1.30 9.43
CA THR A 52 9.08 -1.60 9.05
C THR A 52 9.68 -0.55 8.12
N ASN A 53 10.96 -0.27 8.27
CA ASN A 53 11.78 0.45 7.29
C ASN A 53 12.63 -0.49 6.42
N ASN A 54 12.66 -1.79 6.73
CA ASN A 54 13.40 -2.77 5.95
C ASN A 54 12.63 -3.10 4.65
N MET A 55 13.02 -2.46 3.54
CA MET A 55 12.35 -2.64 2.24
C MET A 55 12.66 -3.99 1.59
N GLU A 56 13.77 -4.63 1.91
CA GLU A 56 14.05 -6.00 1.46
C GLU A 56 13.05 -7.00 2.09
N LEU A 57 12.71 -6.78 3.37
CA LEU A 57 11.67 -7.58 4.05
C LEU A 57 10.29 -7.37 3.41
N VAL A 58 9.95 -6.12 3.05
CA VAL A 58 8.69 -5.81 2.37
C VAL A 58 8.67 -6.41 0.96
N ASP A 59 9.76 -6.32 0.21
CA ASP A 59 9.88 -6.94 -1.12
C ASP A 59 9.67 -8.47 -1.06
N LYS A 60 10.40 -9.16 -0.17
CA LYS A 60 10.21 -10.60 0.07
C LYS A 60 8.79 -10.93 0.50
N TRP A 61 8.10 -10.02 1.18
CA TRP A 61 6.71 -10.19 1.56
C TRP A 61 5.76 -10.06 0.36
N VAL A 62 5.94 -9.02 -0.46
CA VAL A 62 5.19 -8.76 -1.70
C VAL A 62 5.32 -9.94 -2.66
N LYS A 63 6.55 -10.39 -2.96
CA LYS A 63 6.84 -11.53 -3.84
C LYS A 63 6.12 -12.81 -3.42
N ARG A 64 6.04 -13.10 -2.11
CA ARG A 64 5.37 -14.30 -1.60
C ARG A 64 3.84 -14.23 -1.67
N ARG A 65 3.26 -13.04 -1.88
CA ARG A 65 1.82 -12.78 -1.78
C ARG A 65 1.18 -12.30 -3.08
N GLN A 66 1.85 -12.43 -4.22
CA GLN A 66 1.30 -12.04 -5.53
C GLN A 66 -0.09 -12.66 -5.87
N LYS A 67 -0.52 -13.72 -5.18
CA LYS A 67 -1.89 -14.27 -5.34
C LYS A 67 -2.99 -13.36 -4.79
N GLU A 68 -2.64 -12.43 -3.91
CA GLU A 68 -3.54 -11.42 -3.36
C GLU A 68 -3.47 -10.17 -4.25
N PRO A 69 -4.60 -9.64 -4.77
CA PRO A 69 -4.58 -8.62 -5.82
C PRO A 69 -3.78 -7.35 -5.48
N ILE A 70 -3.87 -6.84 -4.24
CA ILE A 70 -3.10 -5.66 -3.81
C ILE A 70 -1.59 -5.91 -3.88
N PHE A 71 -1.14 -7.10 -3.44
CA PHE A 71 0.28 -7.46 -3.51
C PHE A 71 0.73 -7.77 -4.93
N ALA A 72 -0.16 -8.24 -5.80
CA ALA A 72 0.12 -8.35 -7.23
C ALA A 72 0.42 -6.97 -7.86
N ALA A 73 -0.40 -5.95 -7.58
CA ALA A 73 -0.13 -4.61 -8.11
C ALA A 73 1.14 -3.97 -7.54
N LEU A 74 1.46 -4.20 -6.26
CA LEU A 74 2.74 -3.76 -5.67
C LEU A 74 3.94 -4.48 -6.30
N TYR A 75 3.78 -5.75 -6.66
CA TYR A 75 4.81 -6.48 -7.38
C TYR A 75 4.98 -5.91 -8.79
N ALA A 76 3.86 -5.70 -9.50
CA ALA A 76 3.87 -5.12 -10.83
C ALA A 76 4.54 -3.74 -10.84
N SER A 77 4.25 -2.88 -9.85
CA SER A 77 4.86 -1.55 -9.78
C SER A 77 6.38 -1.58 -9.59
N ALA A 78 6.91 -2.67 -9.05
CA ALA A 78 8.33 -2.82 -8.77
C ALA A 78 9.12 -3.49 -9.90
N TYR A 79 8.48 -4.37 -10.67
CA TYR A 79 9.17 -5.32 -11.55
C TYR A 79 8.61 -5.39 -12.97
N GLU A 80 7.44 -4.82 -13.22
CA GLU A 80 6.70 -5.01 -14.46
C GLU A 80 6.48 -3.69 -15.20
N THR A 81 6.08 -3.82 -16.47
CA THR A 81 5.78 -2.68 -17.35
C THR A 81 4.54 -1.92 -16.90
N VAL A 82 4.37 -0.68 -17.36
CA VAL A 82 3.18 0.13 -17.05
C VAL A 82 1.88 -0.58 -17.49
N ASP A 83 1.91 -1.28 -18.63
CA ASP A 83 0.76 -2.05 -19.10
C ASP A 83 0.40 -3.22 -18.15
N GLU A 84 1.40 -3.91 -17.62
CA GLU A 84 1.21 -4.96 -16.63
C GLU A 84 0.68 -4.41 -15.31
N GLN A 85 1.18 -3.24 -14.89
CA GLN A 85 0.65 -2.54 -13.72
C GLN A 85 -0.82 -2.16 -13.91
N ILE A 86 -1.22 -1.63 -15.07
CA ILE A 86 -2.62 -1.29 -15.39
C ILE A 86 -3.49 -2.55 -15.31
N ARG A 87 -3.04 -3.69 -15.87
CA ARG A 87 -3.74 -4.97 -15.76
C ARG A 87 -3.87 -5.43 -14.31
N ALA A 88 -2.85 -5.25 -13.49
CA ALA A 88 -2.92 -5.56 -12.06
C ALA A 88 -3.95 -4.68 -11.32
N MET A 89 -4.07 -3.40 -11.69
CA MET A 89 -5.12 -2.51 -11.17
C MET A 89 -6.52 -3.03 -11.53
N ASP A 90 -6.74 -3.49 -12.76
CA ASP A 90 -8.02 -4.05 -13.20
C ASP A 90 -8.44 -5.28 -12.36
N VAL A 91 -7.49 -6.15 -12.01
CA VAL A 91 -7.75 -7.28 -11.11
C VAL A 91 -8.24 -6.80 -9.75
N ILE A 92 -7.62 -5.76 -9.18
CA ILE A 92 -8.05 -5.17 -7.90
C ILE A 92 -9.44 -4.55 -8.01
N ILE A 93 -9.69 -3.73 -9.04
CA ILE A 93 -10.96 -3.06 -9.29
C ILE A 93 -12.10 -4.07 -9.45
N HIS A 94 -11.82 -5.20 -10.11
CA HIS A 94 -12.80 -6.28 -10.25
C HIS A 94 -13.01 -7.04 -8.94
N HIS A 95 -11.93 -7.34 -8.20
CA HIS A 95 -11.97 -8.14 -6.98
C HIS A 95 -12.65 -7.42 -5.81
N TYR A 96 -12.30 -6.15 -5.56
CA TYR A 96 -12.83 -5.40 -4.42
C TYR A 96 -14.05 -4.57 -4.82
N LYS A 97 -15.21 -4.89 -4.23
CA LYS A 97 -16.47 -4.16 -4.48
C LYS A 97 -16.66 -2.93 -3.61
N GLN A 98 -15.86 -2.78 -2.55
CA GLN A 98 -15.94 -1.63 -1.64
C GLN A 98 -15.62 -0.33 -2.41
N PRO A 99 -16.54 0.67 -2.43
CA PRO A 99 -16.38 1.86 -3.27
C PRO A 99 -15.07 2.60 -3.03
N ALA A 100 -14.68 2.81 -1.77
CA ALA A 100 -13.44 3.51 -1.44
C ALA A 100 -12.20 2.82 -2.02
N ILE A 101 -12.12 1.48 -1.96
CA ILE A 101 -11.00 0.73 -2.52
C ILE A 101 -11.07 0.79 -4.05
N LYS A 102 -12.21 0.39 -4.62
CA LYS A 102 -12.42 0.33 -6.06
C LYS A 102 -12.09 1.66 -6.74
N ASN A 103 -12.64 2.75 -6.22
CA ASN A 103 -12.47 4.09 -6.80
C ASN A 103 -11.08 4.66 -6.56
N ASN A 104 -10.40 4.31 -5.47
CA ASN A 104 -8.99 4.66 -5.29
C ASN A 104 -8.09 4.00 -6.35
N TYR A 105 -8.35 2.73 -6.68
CA TYR A 105 -7.58 2.04 -7.72
C TYR A 105 -7.98 2.46 -9.15
N LEU A 106 -9.25 2.80 -9.39
CA LEU A 106 -9.67 3.46 -10.63
C LEU A 106 -8.98 4.82 -10.80
N PHE A 107 -8.85 5.59 -9.73
CA PHE A 107 -8.09 6.83 -9.72
C PHE A 107 -6.64 6.59 -10.11
N THR A 108 -5.93 5.68 -9.42
CA THR A 108 -4.53 5.35 -9.75
C THR A 108 -4.38 4.88 -11.20
N LYS A 109 -5.25 3.98 -11.67
CA LYS A 109 -5.23 3.51 -13.06
C LYS A 109 -5.39 4.68 -14.05
N ALA A 110 -6.36 5.57 -13.82
CA ALA A 110 -6.60 6.72 -14.69
C ALA A 110 -5.41 7.70 -14.72
N ILE A 111 -4.68 7.86 -13.60
CA ILE A 111 -3.43 8.63 -13.57
C ILE A 111 -2.38 7.98 -14.48
N MET A 112 -2.20 6.66 -14.40
CA MET A 112 -1.23 5.93 -15.24
C MET A 112 -1.58 6.00 -16.73
N GLU A 113 -2.87 5.97 -17.05
CA GLU A 113 -3.38 6.14 -18.41
C GLU A 113 -3.38 7.60 -18.90
N LYS A 114 -2.88 8.54 -18.07
CA LYS A 114 -2.87 9.99 -18.34
C LYS A 114 -4.28 10.56 -18.63
N ASN A 115 -5.31 9.92 -18.09
CA ASN A 115 -6.70 10.32 -18.25
C ASN A 115 -7.20 11.08 -17.01
N LEU A 116 -6.90 12.38 -16.97
CA LEU A 116 -7.26 13.24 -15.84
C LEU A 116 -8.78 13.36 -15.64
N GLY A 117 -9.58 13.26 -16.71
CA GLY A 117 -11.05 13.28 -16.62
C GLY A 117 -11.58 12.07 -15.84
N ALA A 118 -11.12 10.87 -16.19
CA ALA A 118 -11.47 9.64 -15.46
C ALA A 118 -10.93 9.66 -14.02
N ALA A 119 -9.73 10.20 -13.81
CA ALA A 119 -9.15 10.34 -12.47
C ALA A 119 -10.02 11.24 -11.56
N LYS A 120 -10.49 12.38 -12.06
CA LYS A 120 -11.42 13.27 -11.34
C LYS A 120 -12.73 12.56 -10.98
N ALA A 121 -13.34 11.87 -11.96
CA ALA A 121 -14.58 11.14 -11.73
C ALA A 121 -14.41 10.05 -10.66
N ALA A 122 -13.29 9.32 -10.68
CA ALA A 122 -12.97 8.31 -9.68
C ALA A 122 -12.72 8.94 -8.29
N ALA A 123 -11.95 10.02 -8.21
CA ALA A 123 -11.62 10.71 -6.95
C ALA A 123 -12.87 11.18 -6.20
N GLN A 124 -13.87 11.70 -6.92
CA GLN A 124 -15.15 12.13 -6.35
C GLN A 124 -15.95 10.96 -5.75
N GLN A 125 -15.76 9.74 -6.25
CA GLN A 125 -16.48 8.55 -5.78
C GLN A 125 -15.76 7.77 -4.67
N ILE A 126 -14.55 8.18 -4.25
CA ILE A 126 -13.83 7.50 -3.16
C ILE A 126 -14.61 7.60 -1.84
N ASN A 127 -15.20 8.77 -1.55
CA ASN A 127 -16.07 9.04 -0.40
C ASN A 127 -15.55 8.47 0.95
N LYS A 128 -14.24 8.50 1.16
CA LYS A 128 -13.58 8.05 2.38
C LYS A 128 -12.27 8.81 2.60
N GLU A 129 -12.17 9.48 3.73
CA GLU A 129 -10.96 10.18 4.12
C GLU A 129 -9.93 9.21 4.75
N PRO A 130 -8.63 9.49 4.64
CA PRO A 130 -8.00 10.63 3.94
C PRO A 130 -7.89 10.44 2.41
N LEU A 131 -8.30 9.29 1.86
CA LEU A 131 -8.06 8.92 0.46
C LEU A 131 -8.70 9.90 -0.54
N SER A 132 -9.91 10.36 -0.25
CA SER A 132 -10.62 11.31 -1.12
C SER A 132 -9.87 12.64 -1.21
N SER A 133 -9.49 13.23 -0.07
CA SER A 133 -8.70 14.47 -0.06
C SER A 133 -7.34 14.29 -0.71
N TYR A 134 -6.67 13.17 -0.47
CA TYR A 134 -5.39 12.88 -1.12
C TYR A 134 -5.52 12.86 -2.65
N ALA A 135 -6.52 12.17 -3.20
CA ALA A 135 -6.74 12.13 -4.65
C ALA A 135 -7.07 13.52 -5.23
N LEU A 136 -7.86 14.33 -4.52
CA LEU A 136 -8.20 15.70 -4.95
C LEU A 136 -6.98 16.64 -4.92
N CYS A 137 -6.14 16.55 -3.89
CA CYS A 137 -4.90 17.31 -3.80
C CYS A 137 -3.89 16.87 -4.88
N TYR A 138 -3.81 15.56 -5.16
CA TYR A 138 -3.00 15.02 -6.25
C TYR A 138 -3.43 15.58 -7.62
N ILE A 139 -4.74 15.61 -7.88
CA ILE A 139 -5.29 16.23 -9.11
C ILE A 139 -4.94 17.72 -9.17
N ALA A 140 -5.10 18.45 -8.06
CA ALA A 140 -4.76 19.86 -7.99
C ALA A 140 -3.27 20.11 -8.31
N ALA A 141 -2.37 19.23 -7.85
CA ALA A 141 -0.95 19.27 -8.16
C ALA A 141 -0.66 19.06 -9.65
N MET A 142 -1.33 18.10 -10.29
CA MET A 142 -1.21 17.92 -11.73
C MET A 142 -1.71 19.11 -12.54
N GLU A 143 -2.71 19.83 -12.04
CA GLU A 143 -3.30 21.00 -12.68
C GLU A 143 -2.60 22.33 -12.33
N GLY A 144 -1.58 22.30 -11.46
CA GLY A 144 -0.90 23.50 -10.98
C GLY A 144 -1.75 24.41 -10.07
N ARG A 145 -2.84 23.89 -9.50
CA ARG A 145 -3.71 24.62 -8.56
C ARG A 145 -3.14 24.58 -7.15
N THR A 146 -2.06 25.34 -6.93
CA THR A 146 -1.25 25.32 -5.70
C THR A 146 -2.04 25.47 -4.40
N ALA A 147 -3.04 26.36 -4.37
CA ALA A 147 -3.88 26.57 -3.19
C ALA A 147 -4.70 25.32 -2.79
N ALA A 148 -5.03 24.44 -3.76
CA ALA A 148 -5.86 23.25 -3.55
C ALA A 148 -5.04 21.96 -3.35
N MET A 149 -3.71 22.05 -3.32
CA MET A 149 -2.81 20.92 -3.08
C MET A 149 -2.67 20.56 -1.59
N ARG A 150 -3.30 21.32 -0.69
CA ARG A 150 -3.19 21.16 0.76
C ARG A 150 -4.56 20.88 1.35
N SER A 151 -4.60 20.01 2.36
CA SER A 151 -5.79 19.75 3.16
C SER A 151 -5.40 19.30 4.56
N ASP A 152 -6.15 19.77 5.55
CA ASP A 152 -6.12 19.33 6.94
C ASP A 152 -6.49 17.84 7.11
N LYS A 153 -7.16 17.25 6.10
CA LYS A 153 -7.51 15.83 6.08
C LYS A 153 -6.38 14.92 5.62
N LEU A 154 -5.25 15.47 5.17
CA LEU A 154 -4.04 14.68 4.87
C LEU A 154 -3.35 14.27 6.17
N THR A 155 -3.87 13.22 6.79
CA THR A 155 -3.45 12.80 8.14
C THR A 155 -2.15 12.02 8.18
N GLN A 156 -1.67 11.50 7.05
CA GLN A 156 -0.43 10.74 7.02
C GLN A 156 0.75 11.64 6.65
N PRO A 157 1.88 11.61 7.39
CA PRO A 157 2.98 12.56 7.18
C PRO A 157 3.60 12.52 5.78
N TRP A 158 3.58 11.36 5.12
CA TRP A 158 4.09 11.20 3.75
C TRP A 158 3.21 11.82 2.67
N MET A 159 1.93 12.10 2.94
CA MET A 159 0.95 12.51 1.92
C MET A 159 1.23 13.88 1.34
N GLN A 160 1.43 14.90 2.18
CA GLN A 160 1.68 16.26 1.68
C GLN A 160 2.96 16.33 0.83
N PRO A 161 4.11 15.80 1.27
CA PRO A 161 5.30 15.72 0.42
C PRO A 161 5.07 14.96 -0.89
N ALA A 162 4.26 13.89 -0.89
CA ALA A 162 3.92 13.19 -2.13
C ALA A 162 3.16 14.08 -3.12
N VAL A 163 2.21 14.89 -2.63
CA VAL A 163 1.47 15.84 -3.48
C VAL A 163 2.41 16.93 -4.03
N GLU A 164 3.35 17.43 -3.23
CA GLU A 164 4.36 18.40 -3.68
C GLU A 164 5.29 17.80 -4.74
N ALA A 165 5.68 16.52 -4.61
CA ALA A 165 6.46 15.81 -5.62
C ALA A 165 5.69 15.73 -6.95
N VAL A 166 4.40 15.42 -6.91
CA VAL A 166 3.54 15.37 -8.11
C VAL A 166 3.47 16.72 -8.81
N TYR A 167 3.39 17.81 -8.06
CA TYR A 167 3.41 19.15 -8.63
C TYR A 167 4.77 19.46 -9.26
N ALA A 168 5.87 19.20 -8.57
CA ALA A 168 7.20 19.41 -9.13
C ALA A 168 7.41 18.59 -10.43
N HIS A 169 6.92 17.35 -10.46
CA HIS A 169 6.89 16.52 -11.66
C HIS A 169 6.04 17.14 -12.78
N SER A 170 4.85 17.66 -12.48
CA SER A 170 4.01 18.33 -13.49
C SER A 170 4.64 19.60 -14.07
N GLN A 171 5.58 20.21 -13.34
CA GLN A 171 6.37 21.36 -13.79
C GLN A 171 7.70 20.96 -14.46
N ASN A 172 7.99 19.68 -14.66
CA ASN A 172 9.30 19.17 -15.10
C ASN A 172 10.48 19.65 -14.23
N ASN A 173 10.24 19.96 -12.94
CA ASN A 173 11.26 20.40 -12.01
C ASN A 173 11.87 19.19 -11.28
N LYS A 174 12.91 18.61 -11.89
CA LYS A 174 13.57 17.39 -11.40
C LYS A 174 14.19 17.54 -10.00
N GLU A 175 14.81 18.67 -9.71
CA GLU A 175 15.44 18.92 -8.41
C GLU A 175 14.40 18.96 -7.29
N LEU A 176 13.33 19.75 -7.50
CA LEU A 176 12.25 19.87 -6.53
C LEU A 176 11.45 18.56 -6.40
N PHE A 177 11.30 17.81 -7.50
CA PHE A 177 10.69 16.49 -7.48
C PHE A 177 11.45 15.55 -6.54
N ARG A 178 12.78 15.44 -6.70
CA ARG A 178 13.62 14.59 -5.86
C ARG A 178 13.51 14.96 -4.38
N GLN A 179 13.61 16.26 -4.08
CA GLN A 179 13.50 16.76 -2.71
C GLN A 179 12.20 16.30 -2.03
N TRP A 180 11.05 16.46 -2.71
CA TRP A 180 9.76 16.10 -2.14
C TRP A 180 9.48 14.59 -2.16
N ALA A 181 9.96 13.87 -3.17
CA ALA A 181 9.89 12.42 -3.24
C ALA A 181 10.64 11.77 -2.07
N ASP A 182 11.87 12.22 -1.82
CA ASP A 182 12.69 11.74 -0.69
C ASP A 182 12.02 12.06 0.65
N ALA A 183 11.53 13.29 0.83
CA ALA A 183 10.80 13.69 2.04
C ALA A 183 9.53 12.84 2.28
N SER A 184 8.84 12.41 1.21
CA SER A 184 7.69 11.51 1.32
C SER A 184 8.11 10.08 1.71
N ILE A 185 9.14 9.53 1.05
CA ILE A 185 9.67 8.19 1.31
C ILE A 185 10.23 8.08 2.73
N GLU A 186 10.91 9.13 3.23
CA GLU A 186 11.48 9.18 4.56
C GLU A 186 10.40 9.09 5.64
N GLN A 187 9.22 9.66 5.40
CA GLN A 187 8.11 9.68 6.35
C GLN A 187 7.20 8.45 6.26
N ALA A 188 7.23 7.73 5.14
CA ALA A 188 6.45 6.51 4.97
C ALA A 188 7.09 5.30 5.67
N ARG A 189 6.29 4.25 5.91
CA ARG A 189 6.73 2.96 6.47
C ARG A 189 6.04 1.80 5.76
N GLY A 190 6.60 0.59 5.90
CA GLY A 190 6.01 -0.65 5.42
C GLY A 190 5.68 -0.65 3.92
N VAL A 191 4.52 -1.19 3.59
CA VAL A 191 4.04 -1.32 2.20
C VAL A 191 3.82 0.04 1.54
N GLN A 192 3.41 1.07 2.30
CA GLN A 192 3.23 2.41 1.76
C GLN A 192 4.56 2.99 1.26
N LYS A 193 5.64 2.84 2.05
CA LYS A 193 6.98 3.28 1.64
C LYS A 193 7.45 2.55 0.38
N TYR A 194 7.22 1.24 0.32
CA TYR A 194 7.54 0.43 -0.84
C TYR A 194 6.83 0.94 -2.10
N GLY A 195 5.52 1.20 -2.04
CA GLY A 195 4.76 1.76 -3.15
C GLY A 195 5.30 3.12 -3.62
N LEU A 196 5.61 4.03 -2.68
CA LEU A 196 6.16 5.36 -3.00
C LEU A 196 7.53 5.27 -3.70
N ILE A 197 8.44 4.43 -3.21
CA ILE A 197 9.76 4.23 -3.83
C ILE A 197 9.63 3.86 -5.31
N HIS A 198 8.76 2.89 -5.60
CA HIS A 198 8.61 2.39 -6.96
C HIS A 198 7.85 3.36 -7.87
N ASN A 199 6.83 4.02 -7.35
CA ASN A 199 6.09 5.03 -8.09
C ASN A 199 6.96 6.25 -8.43
N PHE A 200 7.71 6.79 -7.46
CA PHE A 200 8.59 7.93 -7.73
C PHE A 200 9.76 7.58 -8.62
N ARG A 201 10.30 6.37 -8.54
CA ARG A 201 11.31 5.91 -9.51
C ARG A 201 10.78 5.90 -10.95
N GLN A 202 9.52 5.50 -11.14
CA GLN A 202 8.90 5.54 -12.46
C GLN A 202 8.74 6.98 -12.95
N MET A 203 8.20 7.86 -12.11
CA MET A 203 8.07 9.29 -12.43
C MET A 203 9.43 9.95 -12.73
N GLU A 204 10.49 9.55 -12.03
CA GLU A 204 11.84 10.05 -12.31
C GLU A 204 12.33 9.66 -13.71
N ARG A 205 12.07 8.42 -14.15
CA ARG A 205 12.39 7.97 -15.51
C ARG A 205 11.65 8.77 -16.58
N GLU A 206 10.38 9.08 -16.31
CA GLU A 206 9.57 9.92 -17.20
C GLU A 206 10.16 11.33 -17.37
N LEU A 207 10.74 11.91 -16.30
CA LEU A 207 11.47 13.18 -16.36
C LEU A 207 12.81 13.07 -17.12
N ASP A 208 13.41 11.88 -17.12
CA ASP A 208 14.69 11.60 -17.76
C ASP A 208 14.55 11.23 -19.25
N GLY A 209 13.30 11.06 -19.72
CA GLY A 209 12.98 10.69 -21.10
C GLY A 209 13.21 9.20 -21.40
N GLU A 210 13.24 8.35 -20.38
CA GLU A 210 13.32 6.88 -20.45
C GLU A 210 11.94 6.20 -20.45
#